data_AF-A0A8T4XK38-F1
#
_entry.id   AF-A0A8T4XK38-F1
#
_cell.length_a   1.000
_cell.length_b   1.000
_cell.length_c   1.000
_cell.angle_alpha   90.00
_cell.angle_beta   90.00
_cell.angle_gamma   90.00
#
_symmetry.space_group_name_H-M   'P 1'
#
loop_
_entity.id
_entity.type
_entity.pdbx_description
1 polymer ?
#
loop_
_entity_poly.entity_id
_entity_poly.type
_entity_poly.pdbx_seq_one_letter_code
_entity_poly.pdbx_strand_id
1 'polypeptide(L)'
;MKQKFLTTFTITTIVVAVLYIPSCYSTNCYTVSYSLLQSFNSSEQYRLYVAIPQSLYEYYRGMDHSQISIEDFAKFVTPFPLKPIADKLWEIYSTPEDFANGVLMIVHQIPYKAMSPAKYPIETMVDNIGDCDLFSYVAASIMKAGGLDVVLLYYPNHAHMNIGVCLPTPPKYVRAAAHFVTYNGSRFYVAECTGDNWINGWRVGECPDDLLRAECQIIPLKNCEEWAPQQVSASYKQLQPSTVSLTIPSNFGVQGSTLTLLGQLTPKLQNKSVTIYFKVGSSPWNVLATTYTDAEGKFSCTWISKEAGICQFRASWSGDDEFSGADSPVVTVIILPTFFIAICAITLILVCVGVIFLFSSQSSHKIEEPTLSGGER
;
A
#
# COMPACT_ATOMS: atom_id res chain seq x y z
N MET A 1 -51.19 -7.73 -26.59
CA MET A 1 -50.50 -6.58 -25.96
C MET A 1 -50.10 -6.84 -24.49
N LYS A 2 -49.71 -8.09 -24.13
CA LYS A 2 -49.33 -8.45 -22.74
C LYS A 2 -48.01 -9.25 -22.61
N GLN A 3 -47.25 -9.40 -23.70
CA GLN A 3 -46.08 -10.30 -23.72
C GLN A 3 -44.74 -9.60 -24.02
N LYS A 4 -44.73 -8.27 -24.12
CA LYS A 4 -43.50 -7.46 -24.24
C LYS A 4 -43.15 -6.68 -22.96
N PHE A 5 -43.98 -6.77 -21.91
CA PHE A 5 -43.78 -6.03 -20.65
C PHE A 5 -43.06 -6.84 -19.57
N LEU A 6 -42.89 -8.15 -19.75
CA LEU A 6 -42.35 -9.03 -18.71
C LEU A 6 -40.83 -9.26 -18.82
N THR A 7 -40.25 -9.08 -20.02
CA THR A 7 -38.82 -9.31 -20.27
C THR A 7 -37.94 -8.14 -19.85
N THR A 8 -38.49 -6.92 -19.77
CA THR A 8 -37.75 -5.73 -19.32
C THR A 8 -37.69 -5.61 -17.80
N PHE A 9 -38.54 -6.33 -17.05
CA PHE A 9 -38.55 -6.29 -15.58
C PHE A 9 -37.73 -7.42 -14.92
N THR A 10 -37.24 -8.39 -15.70
CA THR A 10 -36.42 -9.51 -15.19
C THR A 10 -34.91 -9.26 -15.29
N ILE A 11 -34.47 -8.29 -16.09
CA ILE A 11 -33.04 -7.94 -16.24
C ILE A 11 -32.63 -6.89 -15.19
N THR A 12 -33.53 -6.02 -14.73
CA THR A 12 -33.22 -4.98 -13.73
C THR A 12 -33.03 -5.54 -12.31
N THR A 13 -33.62 -6.70 -12.00
CA THR A 13 -33.54 -7.32 -10.67
C THR A 13 -32.30 -8.20 -10.49
N ILE A 14 -31.68 -8.67 -11.58
CA ILE A 14 -30.48 -9.52 -11.53
C ILE A 14 -29.20 -8.70 -11.39
N VAL A 15 -29.19 -7.43 -11.80
CA VAL A 15 -28.02 -6.53 -11.62
C VAL A 15 -27.91 -5.98 -10.20
N VAL A 16 -29.00 -5.94 -9.42
CA VAL A 16 -28.99 -5.43 -8.04
C VAL A 16 -28.67 -6.52 -7.01
N ALA A 17 -28.87 -7.80 -7.34
CA ALA A 17 -28.68 -8.92 -6.41
C ALA A 17 -27.21 -9.38 -6.26
N VAL A 18 -26.29 -8.95 -7.12
CA VAL A 18 -24.85 -9.30 -7.03
C VAL A 18 -24.10 -8.40 -6.03
N LEU A 19 -24.73 -7.35 -5.49
CA LEU A 19 -24.09 -6.36 -4.60
C LEU A 19 -24.19 -6.66 -3.10
N TYR A 20 -24.81 -7.77 -2.69
CA TYR A 20 -25.01 -8.11 -1.28
C TYR A 20 -24.50 -9.51 -0.93
N ILE A 21 -23.27 -9.85 -1.35
CA ILE A 21 -22.52 -10.90 -0.66
C ILE A 21 -21.91 -10.23 0.58
N PRO A 22 -22.25 -10.66 1.80
CA PRO A 22 -21.51 -10.24 2.98
C PRO A 22 -20.06 -10.67 2.75
N SER A 23 -19.18 -9.70 2.49
CA SER A 23 -17.76 -9.98 2.42
C SER A 23 -17.36 -10.50 3.79
N CYS A 24 -17.08 -11.79 3.88
CA CYS A 24 -16.40 -12.33 5.05
C CYS A 24 -15.11 -11.52 5.18
N TYR A 25 -14.97 -10.77 6.28
CA TYR A 25 -13.84 -9.87 6.50
C TYR A 25 -12.57 -10.73 6.66
N SER A 26 -11.88 -10.98 5.56
CA SER A 26 -10.49 -11.43 5.59
C SER A 26 -9.67 -10.27 6.13
N THR A 27 -8.78 -10.54 7.08
CA THR A 27 -7.76 -9.58 7.47
C THR A 27 -6.89 -9.31 6.24
N ASN A 28 -6.98 -8.10 5.67
CA ASN A 28 -6.26 -7.69 4.45
C ASN A 28 -4.79 -7.35 4.73
N CYS A 29 -4.11 -8.17 5.55
CA CYS A 29 -2.72 -7.97 5.95
C CYS A 29 -1.97 -9.29 5.88
N TYR A 30 -0.77 -9.25 5.32
CA TYR A 30 0.17 -10.36 5.33
C TYR A 30 0.94 -10.34 6.64
N THR A 31 1.13 -11.50 7.26
CA THR A 31 1.92 -11.62 8.49
C THR A 31 3.12 -12.52 8.27
N VAL A 32 4.27 -12.08 8.73
CA VAL A 32 5.53 -12.84 8.72
C VAL A 32 6.19 -12.70 10.10
N SER A 33 7.04 -13.66 10.46
CA SER A 33 7.79 -13.57 11.71
C SER A 33 9.21 -14.05 11.56
N TYR A 34 10.14 -13.40 12.24
CA TYR A 34 11.57 -13.70 12.20
C TYR A 34 12.08 -14.01 13.61
N SER A 35 12.92 -15.03 13.73
CA SER A 35 13.65 -15.34 14.96
C SER A 35 14.95 -14.53 15.02
N LEU A 36 15.32 -14.03 16.20
CA LEU A 36 16.49 -13.19 16.40
C LEU A 36 17.24 -13.64 17.65
N LEU A 37 18.57 -13.59 17.64
CA LEU A 37 19.39 -13.70 18.85
C LEU A 37 19.63 -12.31 19.43
N GLN A 38 19.69 -12.22 20.77
CA GLN A 38 20.12 -10.99 21.45
C GLN A 38 21.57 -10.60 21.09
N SER A 39 22.42 -11.59 20.86
CA SER A 39 23.75 -11.49 20.24
C SER A 39 24.23 -12.91 19.89
N PHE A 40 25.29 -13.06 19.09
CA PHE A 40 25.84 -14.38 18.77
C PHE A 40 26.38 -15.17 19.97
N ASN A 41 26.58 -14.52 21.12
CA ASN A 41 27.07 -15.15 22.35
C ASN A 41 25.94 -15.42 23.36
N SER A 42 24.70 -15.05 23.04
CA SER A 42 23.54 -15.22 23.93
C SER A 42 22.70 -16.40 23.51
N SER A 43 22.11 -17.10 24.49
CA SER A 43 21.05 -18.09 24.25
C SER A 43 19.65 -17.46 24.20
N GLU A 44 19.53 -16.16 24.50
CA GLU A 44 18.28 -15.44 24.51
C GLU A 44 17.79 -15.16 23.08
N GLN A 45 16.54 -15.53 22.82
CA GLN A 45 15.92 -15.43 21.51
C GLN A 45 14.65 -14.58 21.56
N TYR A 46 14.45 -13.81 20.50
CA TYR A 46 13.29 -12.98 20.28
C TYR A 46 12.56 -13.46 19.03
N ARG A 47 11.24 -13.24 18.99
CA ARG A 47 10.43 -13.44 17.78
C ARG A 47 9.80 -12.12 17.38
N LEU A 48 10.23 -11.58 16.26
CA LEU A 48 9.69 -10.36 15.69
C LEU A 48 8.51 -10.72 14.78
N TYR A 49 7.32 -10.24 15.10
CA TYR A 49 6.14 -10.32 14.24
C TYR A 49 6.05 -9.05 13.41
N VAL A 50 5.82 -9.21 12.11
CA VAL A 50 5.63 -8.11 11.16
C VAL A 50 4.31 -8.32 10.44
N ALA A 51 3.50 -7.27 10.33
CA ALA A 51 2.32 -7.27 9.47
C ALA A 51 2.41 -6.17 8.41
N ILE A 52 2.02 -6.54 7.19
CA ILE A 52 2.16 -5.74 5.97
C ILE A 52 0.77 -5.50 5.40
N PRO A 53 0.29 -4.23 5.34
CA PRO A 53 -0.97 -3.90 4.68
C PRO A 53 -1.02 -4.34 3.22
N GLN A 54 -2.13 -4.92 2.78
CA GLN A 54 -2.30 -5.33 1.39
C GLN A 54 -2.17 -4.14 0.43
N SER A 55 -2.68 -2.98 0.80
CA SER A 55 -2.54 -1.73 0.05
C SER A 55 -1.09 -1.28 -0.11
N LEU A 56 -0.23 -1.52 0.88
CA LEU A 56 1.22 -1.26 0.77
C LEU A 56 1.90 -2.27 -0.18
N TYR A 57 1.52 -3.54 -0.13
CA TYR A 57 1.99 -4.54 -1.11
C TYR A 57 1.55 -4.19 -2.53
N GLU A 58 0.28 -3.84 -2.74
CA GLU A 58 -0.25 -3.43 -4.03
C GLU A 58 0.39 -2.13 -4.54
N TYR A 59 0.74 -1.19 -3.66
CA TYR A 59 1.49 0.01 -4.01
C TYR A 59 2.81 -0.36 -4.68
N TYR A 60 3.66 -1.17 -4.03
CA TYR A 60 4.95 -1.58 -4.61
C TYR A 60 4.82 -2.48 -5.84
N ARG A 61 3.79 -3.34 -5.88
CA ARG A 61 3.46 -4.13 -7.08
C ARG A 61 3.13 -3.26 -8.29
N GLY A 62 2.64 -2.04 -8.08
CA GLY A 62 2.30 -1.08 -9.12
C GLY A 62 3.45 -0.13 -9.50
N MET A 63 4.57 -0.18 -8.80
CA MET A 63 5.75 0.66 -9.08
C MET A 63 6.54 0.13 -10.28
N ASP A 64 7.50 0.91 -10.75
CA ASP A 64 8.42 0.50 -11.81
C ASP A 64 9.49 -0.48 -11.27
N HIS A 65 9.58 -1.65 -11.89
CA HIS A 65 10.56 -2.70 -11.58
C HIS A 65 11.72 -2.77 -12.58
N SER A 66 11.81 -1.85 -13.54
CA SER A 66 12.91 -1.86 -14.51
C SER A 66 14.27 -1.59 -13.85
N GLN A 67 15.35 -2.21 -14.35
CA GLN A 67 16.72 -1.92 -13.93
C GLN A 67 17.54 -1.71 -15.20
N ILE A 68 17.73 -0.45 -15.59
CA ILE A 68 18.36 -0.08 -16.86
C ILE A 68 19.84 0.24 -16.65
N SER A 69 20.16 0.84 -15.50
CA SER A 69 21.48 1.31 -15.10
C SER A 69 21.85 0.79 -13.71
N ILE A 70 23.14 0.88 -13.36
CA ILE A 70 23.61 0.48 -12.03
C ILE A 70 23.08 1.41 -10.92
N GLU A 71 22.79 2.66 -11.26
CA GLU A 71 22.21 3.62 -10.33
C GLU A 71 20.76 3.26 -9.96
N ASP A 72 20.06 2.51 -10.80
CA ASP A 72 18.67 2.08 -10.55
C ASP A 72 18.57 1.10 -9.38
N PHE A 73 19.64 0.38 -9.02
CA PHE A 73 19.62 -0.55 -7.88
C PHE A 73 19.28 0.17 -6.57
N ALA A 74 19.72 1.42 -6.39
CA ALA A 74 19.45 2.17 -5.18
C ALA A 74 17.95 2.45 -4.99
N LYS A 75 17.15 2.49 -6.06
CA LYS A 75 15.70 2.80 -5.98
C LYS A 75 14.90 1.73 -5.26
N PHE A 76 15.38 0.48 -5.27
CA PHE A 76 14.76 -0.63 -4.55
C PHE A 76 15.05 -0.60 -3.04
N VAL A 77 15.92 0.29 -2.58
CA VAL A 77 16.08 0.52 -1.14
C VAL A 77 14.99 1.48 -0.68
N THR A 78 14.09 1.00 0.17
CA THR A 78 12.90 1.71 0.67
C THR A 78 12.91 1.73 2.21
N PRO A 79 13.65 2.65 2.86
CA PRO A 79 13.78 2.67 4.32
C PRO A 79 12.48 3.03 5.06
N PHE A 80 11.73 4.00 4.53
CA PHE A 80 10.52 4.51 5.18
C PHE A 80 9.50 3.42 5.57
N PRO A 81 9.06 2.51 4.68
CA PRO A 81 8.07 1.49 5.02
C PRO A 81 8.55 0.48 6.08
N LEU A 82 9.86 0.26 6.21
CA LEU A 82 10.46 -0.73 7.12
C LEU A 82 10.94 -0.13 8.44
N LYS A 83 10.79 1.18 8.66
CA LYS A 83 11.21 1.85 9.88
C LYS A 83 10.68 1.18 11.17
N PRO A 84 9.43 0.69 11.25
CA PRO A 84 8.95 0.02 12.46
C PRO A 84 9.72 -1.27 12.80
N ILE A 85 10.28 -1.97 11.82
CA ILE A 85 11.19 -3.10 12.07
C ILE A 85 12.48 -2.58 12.69
N ALA A 86 13.09 -1.56 12.10
CA ALA A 86 14.32 -0.96 12.62
C ALA A 86 14.15 -0.44 14.05
N ASP A 87 13.05 0.25 14.33
CA ASP A 87 12.73 0.75 15.68
C ASP A 87 12.65 -0.40 16.70
N LYS A 88 12.03 -1.53 16.35
CA LYS A 88 11.98 -2.71 17.22
C LYS A 88 13.34 -3.37 17.41
N LEU A 89 14.18 -3.45 16.38
CA LEU A 89 15.54 -3.98 16.51
C LEU A 89 16.37 -3.15 17.50
N TRP A 90 16.21 -1.83 17.54
CA TRP A 90 16.87 -0.96 18.53
C TRP A 90 16.35 -1.16 19.97
N GLU A 91 15.19 -1.77 20.19
CA GLU A 91 14.73 -2.12 21.54
C GLU A 91 15.53 -3.26 22.16
N ILE A 92 16.09 -4.16 21.33
CA ILE A 92 16.90 -5.29 21.80
C ILE A 92 18.40 -5.07 21.58
N TYR A 93 18.83 -4.35 20.55
CA TYR A 93 20.25 -4.13 20.26
C TYR A 93 20.74 -2.78 20.76
N SER A 94 21.92 -2.76 21.39
CA SER A 94 22.54 -1.53 21.91
C SER A 94 23.73 -1.04 21.09
N THR A 95 24.18 -1.81 20.10
CA THR A 95 25.32 -1.45 19.24
C THR A 95 24.96 -1.51 17.76
N PRO A 96 25.59 -0.65 16.92
CA PRO A 96 25.43 -0.72 15.46
C PRO A 96 25.78 -2.09 14.85
N GLU A 97 26.76 -2.79 15.44
CA GLU A 97 27.14 -4.14 14.99
C GLU A 97 26.04 -5.17 15.31
N ASP A 98 25.51 -5.17 16.53
CA ASP A 98 24.43 -6.08 16.92
C ASP A 98 23.17 -5.82 16.09
N PHE A 99 22.82 -4.54 15.89
CA PHE A 99 21.72 -4.14 15.04
C PHE A 99 21.90 -4.68 13.61
N ALA A 100 23.06 -4.46 13.00
CA ALA A 100 23.31 -4.87 11.63
C ALA A 100 23.29 -6.41 11.49
N ASN A 101 23.84 -7.14 12.46
CA ASN A 101 23.75 -8.60 12.48
C ASN A 101 22.31 -9.09 12.70
N GLY A 102 21.50 -8.40 13.51
CA GLY A 102 20.08 -8.69 13.66
C GLY A 102 19.30 -8.53 12.36
N VAL A 103 19.64 -7.52 11.55
CA VAL A 103 19.08 -7.39 10.19
C VAL A 103 19.51 -8.55 9.28
N LEU A 104 20.78 -8.99 9.34
CA LEU A 104 21.22 -10.17 8.59
C LEU A 104 20.45 -11.43 9.00
N MET A 105 20.17 -11.63 10.29
CA MET A 105 19.35 -12.73 10.77
C MET A 105 17.93 -12.73 10.17
N ILE A 106 17.33 -11.56 9.91
CA ILE A 106 16.04 -11.46 9.22
C ILE A 106 16.14 -12.03 7.80
N VAL A 107 17.09 -11.55 7.00
CA VAL A 107 17.18 -11.94 5.59
C VAL A 107 17.68 -13.38 5.40
N HIS A 108 18.50 -13.91 6.30
CA HIS A 108 18.94 -15.32 6.30
C HIS A 108 17.82 -16.33 6.64
N GLN A 109 16.62 -15.86 6.99
CA GLN A 109 15.45 -16.71 7.16
C GLN A 109 14.58 -16.79 5.89
N ILE A 110 14.89 -15.98 4.86
CA ILE A 110 14.14 -15.95 3.61
C ILE A 110 14.77 -16.96 2.63
N PRO A 111 13.99 -17.93 2.10
CA PRO A 111 14.50 -18.91 1.15
C PRO A 111 15.10 -18.31 -0.12
N TYR A 112 16.29 -18.78 -0.49
CA TYR A 112 16.95 -18.36 -1.72
C TYR A 112 16.33 -18.98 -2.98
N LYS A 113 16.03 -18.16 -3.97
CA LYS A 113 15.66 -18.55 -5.33
C LYS A 113 15.96 -17.41 -6.28
N ALA A 114 16.75 -17.66 -7.33
CA ALA A 114 16.99 -16.70 -8.40
C ALA A 114 15.67 -16.19 -9.00
N MET A 115 15.50 -14.87 -9.07
CA MET A 115 14.28 -14.22 -9.55
C MET A 115 14.58 -13.11 -10.55
N SER A 116 13.61 -12.87 -11.43
CA SER A 116 13.58 -11.71 -12.31
C SER A 116 12.10 -11.38 -12.61
N PRO A 117 11.71 -10.09 -12.66
CA PRO A 117 12.51 -8.91 -12.37
C PRO A 117 12.80 -8.74 -10.85
N ALA A 118 13.65 -7.77 -10.50
CA ALA A 118 13.82 -7.34 -9.11
C ALA A 118 12.49 -6.87 -8.50
N LYS A 119 12.38 -6.97 -7.18
CA LYS A 119 11.19 -6.56 -6.42
C LYS A 119 11.57 -5.65 -5.26
N TYR A 120 10.60 -4.85 -4.81
CA TYR A 120 10.79 -4.01 -3.64
C TYR A 120 10.82 -4.85 -2.34
N PRO A 121 11.40 -4.32 -1.24
CA PRO A 121 11.50 -5.03 0.03
C PRO A 121 10.16 -5.54 0.56
N ILE A 122 9.08 -4.74 0.43
CA ILE A 122 7.73 -5.16 0.84
C ILE A 122 7.26 -6.38 0.05
N GLU A 123 7.45 -6.41 -1.26
CA GLU A 123 7.09 -7.58 -2.07
C GLU A 123 7.92 -8.81 -1.67
N THR A 124 9.23 -8.62 -1.47
CA THR A 124 10.16 -9.69 -1.06
C THR A 124 9.74 -10.32 0.26
N MET A 125 9.33 -9.51 1.25
CA MET A 125 8.86 -10.00 2.54
C MET A 125 7.50 -10.70 2.46
N VAL A 126 6.59 -10.23 1.59
CA VAL A 126 5.28 -10.88 1.38
C VAL A 126 5.42 -12.20 0.64
N ASP A 127 6.21 -12.23 -0.43
CA ASP A 127 6.46 -13.43 -1.22
C ASP A 127 7.32 -14.45 -0.45
N ASN A 128 8.08 -13.97 0.54
CA ASN A 128 8.97 -14.73 1.41
C ASN A 128 9.91 -15.66 0.62
N ILE A 129 10.50 -15.10 -0.44
CA ILE A 129 11.45 -15.77 -1.33
C ILE A 129 12.21 -14.71 -2.14
N GLY A 130 13.49 -14.94 -2.42
CA GLY A 130 14.27 -14.05 -3.29
C GLY A 130 15.72 -14.46 -3.45
N ASP A 131 16.51 -13.61 -4.08
CA ASP A 131 17.92 -13.79 -4.36
C ASP A 131 18.78 -12.66 -3.78
N CYS A 132 20.05 -12.59 -4.17
CA CYS A 132 21.08 -11.80 -3.52
C CYS A 132 20.77 -10.30 -3.45
N ASP A 133 20.24 -9.72 -4.53
CA ASP A 133 19.89 -8.30 -4.58
C ASP A 133 18.59 -8.01 -3.81
N LEU A 134 17.58 -8.86 -3.92
CA LEU A 134 16.33 -8.76 -3.16
C LEU A 134 16.61 -8.73 -1.64
N PHE A 135 17.47 -9.63 -1.14
CA PHE A 135 17.86 -9.66 0.26
C PHE A 135 18.70 -8.44 0.65
N SER A 136 19.56 -7.98 -0.26
CA SER A 136 20.34 -6.75 -0.08
C SER A 136 19.44 -5.52 0.04
N TYR A 137 18.37 -5.43 -0.74
CA TYR A 137 17.42 -4.32 -0.64
C TYR A 137 16.67 -4.32 0.68
N VAL A 138 16.20 -5.49 1.16
CA VAL A 138 15.56 -5.60 2.48
C VAL A 138 16.53 -5.19 3.58
N ALA A 139 17.74 -5.75 3.60
CA ALA A 139 18.73 -5.46 4.62
C ALA A 139 19.17 -3.99 4.61
N ALA A 140 19.50 -3.43 3.44
CA ALA A 140 19.87 -2.03 3.29
C ALA A 140 18.74 -1.09 3.74
N SER A 141 17.48 -1.43 3.42
CA SER A 141 16.32 -0.62 3.79
C SER A 141 16.13 -0.55 5.31
N ILE A 142 16.21 -1.69 6.00
CA ILE A 142 16.07 -1.74 7.46
C ILE A 142 17.25 -1.03 8.13
N MET A 143 18.48 -1.28 7.68
CA MET A 143 19.68 -0.65 8.24
C MET A 143 19.69 0.86 8.05
N LYS A 144 19.35 1.35 6.85
CA LYS A 144 19.22 2.78 6.58
C LYS A 144 18.10 3.41 7.40
N ALA A 145 16.97 2.72 7.59
CA ALA A 145 15.89 3.19 8.44
C ALA A 145 16.29 3.28 9.92
N GLY A 146 17.18 2.39 10.36
CA GLY A 146 17.80 2.40 11.69
C GLY A 146 18.92 3.43 11.88
N GLY A 147 19.26 4.19 10.84
CA GLY A 147 20.28 5.25 10.89
C GLY A 147 21.72 4.79 10.63
N LEU A 148 21.93 3.58 10.11
CA LEU A 148 23.24 3.14 9.64
C LEU A 148 23.52 3.68 8.24
N ASP A 149 24.78 4.06 8.00
CA ASP A 149 25.27 4.34 6.66
C ASP A 149 25.54 3.02 5.91
N VAL A 150 24.87 2.85 4.77
CA VAL A 150 24.90 1.63 3.97
C VAL A 150 25.15 1.96 2.50
N VAL A 151 25.86 1.07 1.81
CA VAL A 151 26.03 1.05 0.35
C VAL A 151 25.67 -0.33 -0.19
N LEU A 152 25.21 -0.42 -1.44
CA LEU A 152 25.14 -1.72 -2.12
C LEU A 152 26.52 -2.03 -2.72
N LEU A 153 26.85 -3.31 -2.73
CA LEU A 153 28.07 -3.88 -3.28
C LEU A 153 27.68 -4.81 -4.42
N TYR A 154 27.87 -4.37 -5.66
CA TYR A 154 27.57 -5.16 -6.84
C TYR A 154 28.84 -5.80 -7.40
N TYR A 155 28.79 -7.12 -7.63
CA TYR A 155 29.90 -7.91 -8.15
C TYR A 155 29.53 -8.43 -9.54
N PRO A 156 29.73 -7.65 -10.62
CA PRO A 156 29.21 -7.97 -11.95
C PRO A 156 29.73 -9.30 -12.49
N ASN A 157 31.01 -9.61 -12.26
CA ASN A 157 31.64 -10.85 -12.72
C ASN A 157 31.18 -12.10 -11.97
N HIS A 158 30.45 -11.94 -10.86
CA HIS A 158 29.93 -13.04 -10.03
C HIS A 158 28.40 -13.10 -10.06
N ALA A 159 27.74 -12.16 -10.77
CA ALA A 159 26.28 -11.99 -10.75
C ALA A 159 25.73 -11.98 -9.31
N HIS A 160 26.43 -11.32 -8.40
CA HIS A 160 26.11 -11.27 -6.97
C HIS A 160 25.95 -9.83 -6.48
N MET A 161 25.08 -9.65 -5.49
CA MET A 161 24.90 -8.38 -4.80
C MET A 161 24.87 -8.62 -3.30
N ASN A 162 25.47 -7.68 -2.58
CA ASN A 162 25.43 -7.63 -1.15
C ASN A 162 25.47 -6.18 -0.65
N ILE A 163 25.64 -5.94 0.66
CA ILE A 163 25.74 -4.60 1.23
C ILE A 163 27.04 -4.39 1.99
N GLY A 164 27.46 -3.13 2.06
CA GLY A 164 28.51 -2.64 2.93
C GLY A 164 27.92 -1.73 3.99
N VAL A 165 28.30 -1.94 5.26
CA VAL A 165 27.75 -1.21 6.42
C VAL A 165 28.88 -0.46 7.12
N CYS A 166 28.70 0.85 7.31
CA CYS A 166 29.65 1.64 8.07
C CYS A 166 29.40 1.47 9.57
N LEU A 167 30.41 1.01 10.29
CA LEU A 167 30.37 0.82 11.75
C LEU A 167 31.37 1.76 12.43
N PRO A 168 31.08 2.25 13.66
CA PRO A 168 31.98 3.13 14.39
C PRO A 168 33.28 2.43 14.84
N THR A 169 33.24 1.11 14.98
CA THR A 169 34.39 0.27 15.31
C THR A 169 34.40 -0.98 14.44
N PRO A 170 35.57 -1.61 14.20
CA PRO A 170 35.63 -2.90 13.52
C PRO A 170 34.71 -3.95 14.18
N PRO A 171 34.05 -4.81 13.38
CA PRO A 171 33.15 -5.83 13.91
C PRO A 171 33.92 -6.85 14.76
N LYS A 172 33.34 -7.24 15.88
CA LYS A 172 33.90 -8.14 16.89
C LYS A 172 33.43 -9.58 16.72
N TYR A 173 32.27 -9.81 16.09
CA TYR A 173 31.74 -11.17 15.91
C TYR A 173 32.33 -11.90 14.70
N VAL A 174 33.06 -11.20 13.83
CA VAL A 174 33.73 -11.79 12.68
C VAL A 174 34.63 -12.96 13.10
N ARG A 175 34.55 -14.09 12.38
CA ARG A 175 35.33 -15.31 12.69
C ARG A 175 36.73 -15.32 12.06
N ALA A 176 36.99 -14.38 11.14
CA ALA A 176 38.25 -14.21 10.43
C ALA A 176 38.60 -12.71 10.34
N ALA A 177 39.57 -12.34 9.49
CA ALA A 177 39.86 -10.93 9.25
C ALA A 177 38.64 -10.22 8.64
N ALA A 178 38.22 -9.11 9.24
CA ALA A 178 37.09 -8.33 8.75
C ALA A 178 37.38 -7.75 7.35
N HIS A 179 36.51 -8.05 6.41
CA HIS A 179 36.54 -7.52 5.06
C HIS A 179 35.68 -6.26 4.93
N PHE A 180 36.20 -5.26 4.23
CA PHE A 180 35.53 -3.98 4.02
C PHE A 180 35.95 -3.36 2.70
N VAL A 181 35.07 -2.53 2.14
CA VAL A 181 35.40 -1.59 1.06
C VAL A 181 35.55 -0.18 1.62
N THR A 182 36.32 0.66 0.95
CA THR A 182 36.48 2.08 1.35
C THR A 182 35.71 2.96 0.39
N TYR A 183 34.82 3.80 0.93
CA TYR A 183 34.03 4.76 0.16
C TYR A 183 33.97 6.09 0.92
N ASN A 184 34.31 7.19 0.24
CA ASN A 184 34.39 8.55 0.82
C ASN A 184 35.20 8.63 2.12
N GLY A 185 36.29 7.85 2.23
CA GLY A 185 37.16 7.84 3.42
C GLY A 185 36.65 7.01 4.60
N SER A 186 35.44 6.45 4.50
CA SER A 186 34.86 5.55 5.52
C SER A 186 34.99 4.08 5.11
N ARG A 187 35.06 3.20 6.11
CA ARG A 187 35.07 1.75 5.91
C ARG A 187 33.65 1.21 5.97
N PHE A 188 33.25 0.51 4.91
CA PHE A 188 31.98 -0.22 4.84
C PHE A 188 32.29 -1.71 4.91
N TYR A 189 31.98 -2.33 6.05
CA TYR A 189 32.18 -3.76 6.29
C TYR A 189 31.17 -4.56 5.49
N VAL A 190 31.63 -5.60 4.80
CA VAL A 190 30.76 -6.46 4.00
C VAL A 190 29.79 -7.19 4.92
N ALA A 191 28.52 -7.27 4.54
CA ALA A 191 27.49 -7.89 5.35
C ALA A 191 26.65 -8.84 4.48
N GLU A 192 27.11 -10.08 4.28
CA GLU A 192 26.51 -11.09 3.39
C GLU A 192 25.05 -11.40 3.70
N CYS A 193 24.17 -10.96 2.79
CA CYS A 193 22.71 -11.09 2.90
C CYS A 193 22.19 -12.46 2.50
N THR A 194 22.97 -13.27 1.76
CA THR A 194 22.59 -14.64 1.37
C THR A 194 23.15 -15.65 2.36
N GLY A 195 22.29 -16.29 3.14
CA GLY A 195 22.71 -17.28 4.13
C GLY A 195 21.60 -18.27 4.46
N ASP A 196 21.96 -19.55 4.57
CA ASP A 196 20.99 -20.64 4.75
C ASP A 196 20.68 -20.95 6.23
N ASN A 197 21.43 -20.38 7.17
CA ASN A 197 21.28 -20.60 8.60
C ASN A 197 21.42 -19.29 9.36
N TRP A 198 20.31 -18.68 9.76
CA TRP A 198 20.31 -17.40 10.47
C TRP A 198 21.02 -17.40 11.84
N ILE A 199 21.17 -18.57 12.51
CA ILE A 199 21.85 -18.66 13.82
C ILE A 199 23.37 -18.59 13.65
N ASN A 200 23.89 -19.34 12.68
CA ASN A 200 25.33 -19.48 12.42
C ASN A 200 25.77 -18.84 11.10
N GLY A 201 24.92 -17.96 10.58
CA GLY A 201 25.03 -17.35 9.26
C GLY A 201 26.16 -16.34 9.19
N TRP A 202 26.14 -15.57 8.11
CA TRP A 202 27.13 -14.53 7.91
C TRP A 202 27.00 -13.42 8.94
N ARG A 203 28.16 -12.92 9.36
CA ARG A 203 28.28 -11.81 10.30
C ARG A 203 28.84 -10.61 9.56
N VAL A 204 28.48 -9.40 9.99
CA VAL A 204 29.09 -8.18 9.42
C VAL A 204 30.61 -8.27 9.55
N GLY A 205 31.30 -7.98 8.45
CA GLY A 205 32.74 -8.14 8.27
C GLY A 205 33.15 -9.47 7.64
N GLU A 206 32.28 -10.46 7.53
CA GLU A 206 32.57 -11.71 6.81
C GLU A 206 32.27 -11.55 5.32
N CYS A 207 33.06 -12.21 4.49
CA CYS A 207 32.96 -12.15 3.04
C CYS A 207 33.22 -13.55 2.45
N PRO A 208 32.38 -14.02 1.52
CA PRO A 208 32.63 -15.25 0.76
C PRO A 208 34.00 -15.25 0.09
N ASP A 209 34.67 -16.41 0.07
CA ASP A 209 36.05 -16.55 -0.42
C ASP A 209 36.22 -16.12 -1.88
N ASP A 210 35.21 -16.37 -2.72
CA ASP A 210 35.15 -15.97 -4.12
C ASP A 210 35.03 -14.45 -4.31
N LEU A 211 34.48 -13.73 -3.32
CA LEU A 211 34.29 -12.28 -3.37
C LEU A 211 35.47 -11.49 -2.79
N LEU A 212 36.36 -12.10 -1.99
CA LEU A 212 37.49 -11.41 -1.33
C LEU A 212 38.42 -10.63 -2.27
N ARG A 213 38.48 -11.04 -3.54
CA ARG A 213 39.31 -10.41 -4.59
C ARG A 213 38.48 -10.01 -5.81
N ALA A 214 37.16 -10.10 -5.73
CA ALA A 214 36.28 -9.74 -6.82
C ALA A 214 36.28 -8.22 -7.00
N GLU A 215 36.14 -7.79 -8.25
CA GLU A 215 35.87 -6.39 -8.54
C GLU A 215 34.47 -6.03 -8.03
N CYS A 216 34.39 -5.00 -7.20
CA CYS A 216 33.16 -4.54 -6.57
C CYS A 216 32.83 -3.12 -7.02
N GLN A 217 31.60 -2.93 -7.49
CA GLN A 217 31.02 -1.63 -7.78
C GLN A 217 30.19 -1.18 -6.58
N ILE A 218 30.58 -0.05 -6.00
CA ILE A 218 29.93 0.53 -4.82
C ILE A 218 28.81 1.45 -5.28
N ILE A 219 27.57 1.15 -4.88
CA ILE A 219 26.39 1.92 -5.25
C ILE A 219 25.91 2.68 -4.00
N PRO A 220 26.10 4.01 -3.93
CA PRO A 220 25.64 4.80 -2.81
C PRO A 220 24.11 4.95 -2.83
N LEU A 221 23.50 4.97 -1.65
CA LEU A 221 22.04 5.06 -1.50
C LEU A 221 21.50 6.50 -1.59
N LYS A 222 22.02 7.31 -2.53
CA LYS A 222 21.58 8.70 -2.73
C LYS A 222 20.18 8.78 -3.38
N ASN A 223 19.84 7.80 -4.20
CA ASN A 223 18.58 7.72 -4.95
C ASN A 223 17.62 6.67 -4.35
N CYS A 224 17.78 6.33 -3.07
CA CYS A 224 16.83 5.45 -2.40
C CYS A 224 15.48 6.16 -2.21
N GLU A 225 14.40 5.40 -2.10
CA GLU A 225 13.09 5.97 -1.89
C GLU A 225 13.02 6.69 -0.53
N GLU A 226 12.52 7.93 -0.52
CA GLU A 226 12.41 8.74 0.69
C GLU A 226 11.00 8.70 1.31
N TRP A 227 9.99 8.29 0.55
CA TRP A 227 8.60 8.34 0.97
C TRP A 227 7.80 7.16 0.43
N ALA A 228 6.96 6.59 1.29
CA ALA A 228 5.93 5.64 0.91
C ALA A 228 4.60 6.01 1.60
N PRO A 229 3.45 5.56 1.09
CA PRO A 229 2.16 5.96 1.63
C PRO A 229 1.85 5.34 3.00
N GLN A 230 2.59 4.29 3.38
CA GLN A 230 2.39 3.48 4.56
C GLN A 230 3.67 2.80 5.02
N GLN A 231 3.63 2.26 6.23
CA GLN A 231 4.65 1.41 6.83
C GLN A 231 4.08 0.04 7.19
N VAL A 232 4.97 -0.90 7.52
CA VAL A 232 4.62 -2.15 8.21
C VAL A 232 4.33 -1.88 9.69
N SER A 233 3.65 -2.80 10.37
CA SER A 233 3.61 -2.86 11.84
C SER A 233 4.55 -3.96 12.34
N ALA A 234 5.24 -3.75 13.46
CA ALA A 234 6.18 -4.74 14.00
C ALA A 234 6.17 -4.79 15.53
N SER A 235 6.28 -5.99 16.11
CA SER A 235 6.28 -6.18 17.57
C SER A 235 6.92 -7.51 17.98
N TYR A 236 7.48 -7.58 19.19
CA TYR A 236 7.91 -8.85 19.82
C TYR A 236 6.75 -9.63 20.44
N LYS A 237 5.56 -9.03 20.48
CA LYS A 237 4.29 -9.71 20.81
C LYS A 237 3.50 -9.93 19.53
N GLN A 238 2.68 -10.96 19.52
CA GLN A 238 1.77 -11.15 18.39
C GLN A 238 0.80 -9.97 18.29
N LEU A 239 0.80 -9.33 17.13
CA LEU A 239 -0.05 -8.19 16.82
C LEU A 239 -1.53 -8.58 16.85
N GLN A 240 -2.35 -7.77 17.52
CA GLN A 240 -3.79 -7.94 17.54
C GLN A 240 -4.43 -7.42 16.24
N PRO A 241 -5.48 -8.07 15.71
CA PRO A 241 -6.12 -7.59 14.49
C PRO A 241 -6.84 -6.26 14.72
N SER A 242 -6.86 -5.41 13.69
CA SER A 242 -7.68 -4.21 13.61
C SER A 242 -8.58 -4.23 12.39
N THR A 243 -9.56 -3.32 12.33
CA THR A 243 -10.39 -3.13 11.13
C THR A 243 -10.56 -1.65 10.80
N VAL A 244 -10.56 -1.34 9.51
CA VAL A 244 -10.87 -0.01 8.99
C VAL A 244 -12.13 -0.12 8.13
N SER A 245 -13.11 0.74 8.38
CA SER A 245 -14.27 0.91 7.50
C SER A 245 -14.18 2.23 6.77
N LEU A 246 -14.71 2.26 5.55
CA LEU A 246 -14.88 3.46 4.75
C LEU A 246 -16.28 3.42 4.13
N THR A 247 -16.99 4.54 4.22
CA THR A 247 -18.35 4.70 3.73
C THR A 247 -18.51 6.07 3.07
N ILE A 248 -19.49 6.17 2.19
CA ILE A 248 -19.90 7.41 1.56
C ILE A 248 -21.43 7.55 1.67
N PRO A 249 -21.97 8.76 1.90
CA PRO A 249 -23.43 8.92 1.99
C PRO A 249 -24.20 8.56 0.71
N SER A 250 -23.56 8.68 -0.45
CA SER A 250 -24.14 8.37 -1.76
C SER A 250 -23.10 7.74 -2.67
N ASN A 251 -23.47 6.64 -3.34
CA ASN A 251 -22.64 6.00 -4.38
C ASN A 251 -22.76 6.71 -5.74
N PHE A 252 -23.48 7.84 -5.81
CA PHE A 252 -23.54 8.71 -6.96
C PHE A 252 -23.04 10.11 -6.58
N GLY A 253 -22.18 10.66 -7.44
CA GLY A 253 -21.68 12.02 -7.35
C GLY A 253 -21.89 12.78 -8.66
N VAL A 254 -21.83 14.10 -8.61
CA VAL A 254 -21.78 14.94 -9.81
C VAL A 254 -20.36 15.48 -9.96
N GLN A 255 -19.85 15.54 -11.19
CA GLN A 255 -18.55 16.13 -11.47
C GLN A 255 -18.47 17.56 -10.89
N GLY A 256 -17.36 17.89 -10.21
CA GLY A 256 -17.19 19.16 -9.50
C GLY A 256 -17.92 19.28 -8.16
N SER A 257 -18.75 18.31 -7.77
CA SER A 257 -19.34 18.27 -6.42
C SER A 257 -18.36 17.70 -5.40
N THR A 258 -18.54 18.09 -4.14
CA THR A 258 -17.74 17.56 -3.02
C THR A 258 -18.35 16.26 -2.50
N LEU A 259 -17.56 15.20 -2.50
CA LEU A 259 -17.86 13.93 -1.84
C LEU A 259 -17.22 13.92 -0.46
N THR A 260 -17.92 13.36 0.53
CA THR A 260 -17.39 13.17 1.88
C THR A 260 -17.27 11.68 2.16
N LEU A 261 -16.04 11.23 2.38
CA LEU A 261 -15.71 9.88 2.82
C LEU A 261 -15.66 9.88 4.35
N LEU A 262 -16.35 8.92 4.96
CA LEU A 262 -16.43 8.73 6.40
C LEU A 262 -15.88 7.36 6.75
N GLY A 263 -14.95 7.28 7.69
CA GLY A 263 -14.39 6.02 8.10
C GLY A 263 -14.23 5.89 9.61
N GLN A 264 -13.98 4.64 10.02
CA GLN A 264 -13.80 4.28 11.43
C GLN A 264 -12.76 3.17 11.55
N LEU A 265 -11.81 3.38 12.46
CA LEU A 265 -10.83 2.41 12.93
C LEU A 265 -11.37 1.70 14.18
N THR A 266 -11.23 0.37 14.21
CA THR A 266 -11.53 -0.47 15.38
C THR A 266 -10.29 -1.30 15.74
N PRO A 267 -9.83 -1.26 17.01
CA PRO A 267 -10.40 -0.54 18.14
C PRO A 267 -10.32 0.99 18.00
N LYS A 268 -11.02 1.71 18.88
CA LYS A 268 -11.09 3.18 18.87
C LYS A 268 -9.76 3.76 19.32
N LEU A 269 -8.87 4.01 18.36
CA LEU A 269 -7.54 4.56 18.60
C LEU A 269 -7.51 6.00 18.10
N GLN A 270 -7.10 6.94 18.95
CA GLN A 270 -6.96 8.35 18.61
C GLN A 270 -5.63 8.65 17.92
N ASN A 271 -5.63 9.67 17.06
CA ASN A 271 -4.44 10.22 16.41
C ASN A 271 -3.64 9.18 15.60
N LYS A 272 -4.34 8.18 15.06
CA LYS A 272 -3.77 7.21 14.13
C LYS A 272 -3.91 7.74 12.70
N SER A 273 -2.80 7.71 11.97
CA SER A 273 -2.73 8.14 10.57
C SER A 273 -3.36 7.10 9.66
N VAL A 274 -4.43 7.46 8.96
CA VAL A 274 -5.13 6.61 7.98
C VAL A 274 -4.91 7.18 6.59
N THR A 275 -4.39 6.35 5.69
CA THR A 275 -4.16 6.72 4.29
C THR A 275 -5.38 6.32 3.46
N ILE A 276 -5.91 7.25 2.68
CA ILE A 276 -7.05 7.02 1.79
C ILE A 276 -6.51 6.96 0.36
N TYR A 277 -6.92 5.93 -0.36
CA TYR A 277 -6.58 5.70 -1.75
C TYR A 277 -7.78 5.89 -2.64
N PHE A 278 -7.53 6.29 -3.88
CA PHE A 278 -8.53 6.31 -4.92
C PHE A 278 -7.98 5.79 -6.25
N LYS A 279 -8.86 5.33 -7.13
CA LYS A 279 -8.55 5.10 -8.54
C LYS A 279 -9.77 5.36 -9.41
N VAL A 280 -9.52 5.68 -10.68
CA VAL A 280 -10.54 5.94 -11.70
C VAL A 280 -10.45 4.87 -12.79
N GLY A 281 -11.56 4.16 -13.02
CA GLY A 281 -11.59 3.05 -13.98
C GLY A 281 -10.56 1.97 -13.66
N SER A 282 -9.72 1.64 -14.65
CA SER A 282 -8.64 0.64 -14.53
C SER A 282 -7.28 1.23 -14.14
N SER A 283 -7.22 2.52 -13.78
CA SER A 283 -5.97 3.19 -13.39
C SER A 283 -5.39 2.58 -12.10
N PRO A 284 -4.07 2.70 -11.85
CA PRO A 284 -3.49 2.28 -10.58
C PRO A 284 -4.07 3.05 -9.40
N TRP A 285 -3.94 2.48 -8.20
CA TRP A 285 -4.29 3.16 -6.95
C TRP A 285 -3.37 4.35 -6.72
N ASN A 286 -3.96 5.49 -6.36
CA ASN A 286 -3.24 6.71 -5.98
C ASN A 286 -3.60 7.09 -4.55
N VAL A 287 -2.68 7.73 -3.84
CA VAL A 287 -3.00 8.34 -2.53
C VAL A 287 -3.88 9.55 -2.78
N LEU A 288 -5.05 9.54 -2.15
CA LEU A 288 -5.95 10.68 -2.11
C LEU A 288 -5.54 11.66 -1.00
N ALA A 289 -5.41 11.14 0.22
CA ALA A 289 -5.13 11.93 1.40
C ALA A 289 -4.65 11.06 2.56
N THR A 290 -4.01 11.69 3.54
CA THR A 290 -3.76 11.11 4.86
C THR A 290 -4.57 11.91 5.87
N THR A 291 -5.32 11.21 6.72
CA THR A 291 -6.18 11.79 7.76
C THR A 291 -5.89 11.14 9.11
N TYR A 292 -6.40 11.71 10.19
CA TYR A 292 -6.15 11.23 11.55
C TYR A 292 -7.46 10.88 12.24
N THR A 293 -7.43 9.81 13.03
CA THR A 293 -8.57 9.39 13.83
C THR A 293 -8.81 10.32 15.03
N ASP A 294 -10.08 10.57 15.33
CA ASP A 294 -10.50 11.21 16.57
C ASP A 294 -10.51 10.23 17.77
N ALA A 295 -10.95 10.71 18.94
CA ALA A 295 -11.03 9.89 20.16
C ALA A 295 -11.96 8.66 20.04
N GLU A 296 -12.88 8.67 19.06
CA GLU A 296 -13.80 7.58 18.78
C GLU A 296 -13.31 6.66 17.65
N GLY A 297 -12.07 6.87 17.17
CA GLY A 297 -11.48 6.15 16.05
C GLY A 297 -12.03 6.57 14.69
N LYS A 298 -12.82 7.65 14.60
CA LYS A 298 -13.45 8.09 13.35
C LYS A 298 -12.54 9.04 12.59
N PHE A 299 -12.66 9.01 11.27
CA PHE A 299 -11.94 9.92 10.38
C PHE A 299 -12.82 10.33 9.20
N SER A 300 -12.48 11.44 8.56
CA SER A 300 -13.18 11.90 7.37
C SER A 300 -12.21 12.52 6.36
N CYS A 301 -12.63 12.53 5.10
CA CYS A 301 -11.92 13.15 4.00
C CYS A 301 -12.93 13.68 2.99
N THR A 302 -12.60 14.80 2.36
CA THR A 302 -13.39 15.36 1.26
C THR A 302 -12.64 15.23 -0.05
N TRP A 303 -13.36 14.99 -1.13
CA TRP A 303 -12.79 14.88 -2.47
C TRP A 303 -13.71 15.51 -3.50
N ILE A 304 -13.11 16.22 -4.45
CA ILE A 304 -13.81 16.84 -5.57
C ILE A 304 -13.34 16.16 -6.85
N SER A 305 -14.27 15.46 -7.54
CA SER A 305 -13.92 14.81 -8.80
C SER A 305 -13.75 15.85 -9.91
N LYS A 306 -12.60 15.81 -10.58
CA LYS A 306 -12.35 16.58 -11.81
C LYS A 306 -12.97 15.93 -13.04
N GLU A 307 -13.13 14.60 -13.02
CA GLU A 307 -13.57 13.81 -14.16
C GLU A 307 -14.83 12.99 -13.82
N ALA A 308 -15.64 12.71 -14.82
CA ALA A 308 -16.76 11.77 -14.69
C ALA A 308 -16.26 10.33 -14.89
N GLY A 309 -16.93 9.36 -14.28
CA GLY A 309 -16.54 7.95 -14.40
C GLY A 309 -16.78 7.14 -13.13
N ILE A 310 -16.24 5.92 -13.12
CA ILE A 310 -16.29 5.03 -11.97
C ILE A 310 -15.05 5.28 -11.11
N CYS A 311 -15.26 5.75 -9.90
CA CYS A 311 -14.22 5.99 -8.91
C CYS A 311 -14.31 4.95 -7.80
N GLN A 312 -13.17 4.42 -7.39
CA GLN A 312 -13.06 3.45 -6.30
C GLN A 312 -12.19 4.03 -5.20
N PHE A 313 -12.58 3.82 -3.95
CA PHE A 313 -11.89 4.32 -2.76
C PHE A 313 -11.64 3.19 -1.77
N ARG A 314 -10.54 3.28 -1.02
CA ARG A 314 -10.30 2.47 0.18
C ARG A 314 -9.49 3.28 1.18
N ALA A 315 -9.59 2.92 2.44
CA ALA A 315 -8.76 3.46 3.51
C ALA A 315 -7.85 2.36 4.04
N SER A 316 -6.66 2.72 4.52
CA SER A 316 -5.74 1.80 5.15
C SER A 316 -5.05 2.42 6.35
N TRP A 317 -4.90 1.62 7.39
CA TRP A 317 -4.06 1.92 8.54
C TRP A 317 -2.90 0.92 8.61
N SER A 318 -1.68 1.42 8.82
CA SER A 318 -0.47 0.58 8.89
C SER A 318 -0.40 -0.33 10.11
N GLY A 319 -1.20 -0.05 11.14
CA GLY A 319 -1.04 -0.67 12.46
C GLY A 319 -0.01 0.09 13.30
N ASP A 320 0.39 -0.54 14.40
CA ASP A 320 1.42 -0.08 15.33
C ASP A 320 2.08 -1.28 16.01
N ASP A 321 2.69 -1.10 17.18
CA ASP A 321 3.35 -2.18 17.91
C ASP A 321 2.42 -3.06 18.76
N GLU A 322 1.13 -2.74 18.79
CA GLU A 322 0.09 -3.54 19.43
C GLU A 322 -0.83 -4.20 18.40
N PHE A 323 -1.19 -3.48 17.34
CA PHE A 323 -2.17 -3.90 16.34
C PHE A 323 -1.56 -4.03 14.95
N SER A 324 -1.97 -5.08 14.24
CA SER A 324 -1.70 -5.20 12.81
C SER A 324 -2.47 -4.14 12.03
N GLY A 325 -1.93 -3.70 10.90
CA GLY A 325 -2.67 -2.86 9.97
C GLY A 325 -3.97 -3.49 9.46
N ALA A 326 -4.74 -2.69 8.71
CA ALA A 326 -5.96 -3.12 8.05
C ALA A 326 -6.34 -2.20 6.89
N ASP A 327 -6.86 -2.80 5.81
CA ASP A 327 -7.48 -2.10 4.70
C ASP A 327 -9.00 -2.21 4.77
N SER A 328 -9.70 -1.13 4.44
CA SER A 328 -11.15 -1.16 4.27
C SER A 328 -11.57 -1.91 3.00
N PRO A 329 -12.81 -2.41 2.95
CA PRO A 329 -13.45 -2.75 1.69
C PRO A 329 -13.42 -1.58 0.71
N VAL A 330 -13.46 -1.91 -0.59
CA VAL A 330 -13.49 -0.90 -1.66
C VAL A 330 -14.89 -0.30 -1.79
N VAL A 331 -14.99 1.02 -1.68
CA VAL A 331 -16.20 1.80 -1.94
C VAL A 331 -16.18 2.24 -3.41
N THR A 332 -17.28 2.05 -4.14
CA THR A 332 -17.40 2.45 -5.55
C THR A 332 -18.42 3.56 -5.70
N VAL A 333 -18.06 4.63 -6.42
CA VAL A 333 -18.88 5.81 -6.69
C VAL A 333 -18.94 6.07 -8.18
N ILE A 334 -20.13 6.33 -8.71
CA ILE A 334 -20.35 6.75 -10.09
C ILE A 334 -20.45 8.27 -10.14
N ILE A 335 -19.49 8.93 -10.82
CA ILE A 335 -19.47 10.37 -11.02
C ILE A 335 -20.13 10.69 -12.36
N LEU A 336 -21.27 11.39 -12.31
CA LEU A 336 -22.01 11.83 -13.49
C LEU A 336 -21.46 13.14 -14.04
N PRO A 337 -21.31 13.29 -15.38
CA PRO A 337 -20.89 14.55 -15.98
C PRO A 337 -21.90 15.68 -15.73
N THR A 338 -21.43 16.91 -15.55
CA THR A 338 -22.31 18.07 -15.35
C THR A 338 -23.25 18.32 -16.53
N PHE A 339 -22.77 18.12 -17.77
CA PHE A 339 -23.61 18.27 -18.97
C PHE A 339 -24.75 17.25 -19.01
N PHE A 340 -24.55 16.04 -18.50
CA PHE A 340 -25.60 15.02 -18.45
C PHE A 340 -26.72 15.46 -17.51
N ILE A 341 -26.37 16.00 -16.34
CA ILE A 341 -27.33 16.59 -15.41
C ILE A 341 -28.07 17.77 -16.04
N ALA A 342 -27.36 18.64 -16.77
CA ALA A 342 -27.97 19.77 -17.47
C ALA A 342 -28.98 19.32 -18.53
N ILE A 343 -28.65 18.30 -19.34
CA ILE A 343 -29.56 17.73 -20.34
C ILE A 343 -30.79 17.13 -19.66
N CYS A 344 -30.62 16.37 -18.57
CA CYS A 344 -31.75 15.82 -17.81
C CYS A 344 -32.66 16.91 -17.23
N ALA A 345 -32.10 18.03 -16.76
CA ALA A 345 -32.88 19.15 -16.25
C ALA A 345 -33.67 19.84 -17.38
N ILE A 346 -33.03 20.09 -18.52
CA ILE A 346 -33.67 20.71 -19.70
C ILE A 346 -34.79 19.81 -20.23
N THR A 347 -34.57 18.50 -20.34
CA THR A 347 -35.61 17.57 -20.81
C THR A 347 -36.79 17.51 -19.84
N LEU A 348 -36.55 17.51 -18.53
CA LEU A 348 -37.61 17.57 -17.52
C LEU A 348 -38.47 18.84 -17.69
N ILE A 349 -37.83 20.00 -17.86
CA ILE A 349 -38.51 21.28 -18.09
C ILE A 349 -39.36 21.21 -19.36
N LEU A 350 -38.82 20.71 -20.47
CA LEU A 350 -39.55 20.57 -21.74
C LEU A 350 -40.74 19.63 -21.61
N VAL A 351 -40.62 18.53 -20.87
CA VAL A 351 -41.74 17.61 -20.58
C VAL A 351 -42.81 18.30 -19.73
N CYS A 352 -42.43 19.01 -18.67
CA CYS A 352 -43.37 19.77 -17.84
C CYS A 352 -44.13 20.82 -18.67
N VAL A 353 -43.43 21.58 -19.51
CA VAL A 353 -44.05 22.56 -20.42
C VAL A 353 -45.00 21.88 -21.40
N GLY A 354 -44.58 20.75 -22.00
CA GLY A 354 -45.43 19.97 -22.89
C GLY A 354 -46.70 19.44 -22.22
N VAL A 355 -46.60 18.96 -20.99
CA VAL A 355 -47.75 18.50 -20.19
C VAL A 355 -48.71 19.66 -19.89
N ILE A 356 -48.19 20.82 -19.47
CA ILE A 356 -49.00 22.02 -19.23
C ILE A 356 -49.73 22.44 -20.51
N PHE A 357 -49.03 22.44 -21.65
CA PHE A 357 -49.62 22.79 -22.94
C PHE A 357 -50.75 21.82 -23.33
N LEU A 358 -50.56 20.51 -23.15
CA LEU A 358 -51.60 19.49 -23.42
C LEU A 358 -52.84 19.66 -22.53
N PHE A 359 -52.67 19.97 -21.24
CA PHE A 359 -53.81 20.24 -20.36
C PHE A 359 -54.52 21.55 -20.73
N SER A 360 -53.78 22.59 -21.14
CA SER A 360 -54.38 23.85 -21.58
C SER A 360 -55.17 23.69 -22.90
N SER A 361 -54.69 22.88 -23.85
CA SER A 361 -55.39 22.67 -25.12
C SER A 361 -56.65 21.83 -24.98
N GLN A 362 -56.67 20.84 -24.06
CA GLN A 362 -57.88 20.08 -23.74
C GLN A 362 -58.93 20.93 -23.02
N SER A 363 -58.51 21.93 -22.21
CA SER A 363 -59.43 22.89 -21.59
C SER A 363 -60.09 23.82 -22.61
N SER A 364 -59.36 24.25 -23.64
CA SER A 364 -59.92 25.12 -24.69
C SER A 364 -60.95 24.40 -25.59
N HIS A 365 -60.81 23.09 -25.78
CA HIS A 365 -61.73 22.32 -26.63
C HIS A 365 -63.09 21.98 -25.98
N LYS A 366 -63.28 22.27 -24.68
CA LYS A 366 -64.51 21.95 -23.93
C LYS A 366 -65.52 23.11 -23.85
N ILE A 367 -65.24 24.25 -24.49
CA ILE A 367 -66.03 25.49 -24.35
C ILE A 367 -66.87 25.82 -25.61
N GLU A 368 -66.71 25.11 -26.72
CA GLU A 368 -67.55 25.30 -27.92
C GLU A 368 -68.65 24.22 -28.02
N GLU A 369 -69.75 24.40 -27.27
CA GLU A 369 -71.04 23.80 -27.62
C GLU A 369 -72.04 24.96 -27.83
N PRO A 370 -72.43 25.27 -29.09
CA PRO A 370 -73.32 26.40 -29.33
C PRO A 370 -74.73 26.04 -28.87
N THR A 371 -75.22 26.80 -27.88
CA THR A 371 -76.62 26.82 -27.49
C THR A 371 -77.43 27.46 -28.62
N LEU A 372 -78.04 26.62 -29.46
CA LEU A 372 -79.12 27.04 -30.36
C LEU A 372 -80.35 27.36 -29.52
N SER A 373 -80.51 28.62 -29.12
CA SER A 373 -81.78 29.14 -28.62
C SER A 373 -82.77 29.22 -29.79
N GLY A 374 -83.85 28.44 -29.70
CA GLY A 374 -85.05 28.66 -30.49
C GLY A 374 -85.62 30.05 -30.21
N GLY A 375 -86.01 30.74 -31.29
CA GLY A 375 -86.78 31.98 -31.25
C GLY A 375 -87.83 31.92 -32.35
N GLU A 376 -89.09 31.88 -31.92
CA GLU A 376 -90.31 31.85 -32.72
C GLU A 376 -90.45 33.09 -33.63
N ARG A 377 -90.88 32.88 -34.87
CA ARG A 377 -92.16 33.35 -35.43
C ARG A 377 -92.42 32.77 -36.81
#